data_AF-A0A7K9VV14-F1
#
_entry.id   AF-A0A7K9VV14-F1
#
_cell.length_a   1.000
_cell.length_b   1.000
_cell.length_c   1.000
_cell.angle_alpha   90.00
_cell.angle_beta   90.00
_cell.angle_gamma   90.00
#
_symmetry.space_group_name_H-M   'P 1'
#
loop_
_entity.id
_entity.type
_entity.pdbx_description
1 polymer ?
#
loop_
_entity_poly.entity_id
_entity_poly.type
_entity_poly.pdbx_seq_one_letter_code
_entity_poly.pdbx_strand_id
1 'polypeptide(L)' 'GCAEGYARDATEIQNIQIAEGDVCRGLPIPIHMVFPRLFTCPTLETTNFKVEFEVNIVVLLHDDHLITENFPLKLCRM' A
#
# COMPACT_ATOMS: atom_id res chain seq x y z
N GLY A 1 -23.32 14.77 14.44
CA GLY A 1 -21.95 14.74 13.91
C GLY A 1 -22.06 14.66 12.41
N CYS A 2 -21.48 15.64 11.71
CA CYS A 2 -21.69 15.87 10.27
C CYS A 2 -21.35 14.64 9.42
N ALA A 3 -22.11 14.43 8.35
CA ALA A 3 -22.05 13.29 7.43
C ALA A 3 -20.99 13.43 6.32
N GLU A 4 -20.02 14.32 6.48
CA GLU A 4 -19.03 14.66 5.45
C GLU A 4 -17.65 14.81 6.10
N GLY A 5 -16.71 13.95 5.70
CA GLY A 5 -15.30 14.11 6.06
C GLY A 5 -14.78 13.05 7.02
N TYR A 6 -14.69 11.80 6.57
CA TYR A 6 -13.56 10.99 7.02
C TYR A 6 -12.31 11.65 6.42
N ALA A 7 -11.55 12.38 7.23
CA ALA A 7 -10.21 12.77 6.84
C ALA A 7 -9.43 11.48 6.58
N ARG A 8 -9.10 11.21 5.32
CA ARG A 8 -8.32 10.06 4.90
C ARG A 8 -6.85 10.47 4.87
N ASP A 9 -6.22 10.44 6.03
CA ASP A 9 -4.78 10.67 6.14
C ASP A 9 -4.04 9.37 5.85
N ALA A 10 -3.73 9.13 4.58
CA ALA A 10 -2.88 8.02 4.18
C ALA A 10 -1.43 8.31 4.64
N THR A 11 -0.85 7.35 5.37
CA THR A 11 0.55 7.40 5.80
C THR A 11 1.29 6.22 5.20
N GLU A 12 2.39 6.47 4.48
CA GLU A 12 3.27 5.39 4.05
C GLU A 12 4.00 4.81 5.27
N ILE A 13 3.80 3.52 5.53
CA ILE A 13 4.41 2.83 6.68
C ILE A 13 5.62 1.98 6.28
N GLN A 14 5.79 1.71 4.99
CA GLN A 14 6.86 0.87 4.44
C GLN A 14 6.97 1.07 2.93
N ASN A 15 8.20 1.17 2.44
CA ASN A 15 8.53 1.19 1.01
C ASN A 15 9.66 0.18 0.76
N ILE A 16 9.54 -0.64 -0.28
CA ILE A 16 10.58 -1.58 -0.69
C ILE A 16 10.81 -1.49 -2.20
N GLN A 17 12.07 -1.45 -2.61
CA GLN A 17 12.45 -1.60 -4.00
C GLN A 17 12.67 -3.09 -4.30
N ILE A 18 11.97 -3.61 -5.30
CA ILE A 18 11.98 -5.05 -5.66
C ILE A 18 12.69 -5.34 -6.98
N ALA A 19 12.94 -4.32 -7.80
CA ALA A 19 13.67 -4.41 -9.06
C ALA A 19 14.28 -3.05 -9.43
N GLU A 20 15.25 -3.05 -10.34
CA GLU A 20 15.91 -1.85 -10.86
C GLU A 20 16.36 -2.07 -12.31
N GLY A 21 16.41 -0.98 -13.09
CA GLY A 21 16.89 -1.00 -14.47
C GLY A 21 15.86 -1.55 -15.46
N ASP A 22 16.35 -2.05 -16.60
CA ASP A 22 15.53 -2.65 -17.65
C ASP A 22 15.21 -4.11 -17.31
N VAL A 23 14.14 -4.30 -16.52
CA VAL A 23 13.70 -5.63 -16.07
C VAL A 23 13.18 -6.45 -17.25
N CYS A 24 13.69 -7.68 -17.39
CA CYS A 24 13.29 -8.56 -18.49
C CYS A 24 11.78 -8.83 -18.50
N ARG A 25 11.19 -8.79 -19.70
CA ARG A 25 9.76 -9.07 -19.90
C ARG A 25 9.44 -10.51 -19.50
N GLY A 26 8.32 -10.68 -18.79
CA GLY A 26 7.86 -11.99 -18.33
C GLY A 26 8.67 -12.58 -17.18
N LEU A 27 9.66 -11.85 -16.63
CA LEU A 27 10.37 -12.26 -15.43
C LEU A 27 9.43 -12.09 -14.22
N PRO A 28 9.11 -13.16 -13.47
CA PRO A 28 8.36 -13.04 -12.24
C PRO A 28 9.21 -12.34 -11.17
N ILE A 29 8.69 -11.27 -10.58
CA ILE A 29 9.32 -10.53 -9.49
C ILE A 29 8.63 -10.93 -8.18
N PRO A 30 9.28 -11.70 -7.28
CA PRO A 30 8.69 -12.07 -6.01
C PRO A 30 8.61 -10.86 -5.07
N ILE A 31 7.43 -10.61 -4.48
CA ILE A 31 7.19 -9.52 -3.53
C ILE A 31 7.14 -10.12 -2.11
N HIS A 32 8.20 -9.89 -1.33
CA HIS A 32 8.26 -10.30 0.08
C HIS A 32 8.18 -9.08 0.98
N MET A 33 6.97 -8.78 1.46
CA MET A 33 6.70 -7.65 2.33
C MET A 33 6.36 -8.15 3.75
N VAL A 34 7.18 -7.75 4.73
CA VAL A 34 6.93 -8.04 6.15
C VAL A 34 6.25 -6.84 6.80
N PHE A 35 5.04 -7.03 7.32
CA PHE A 35 4.28 -5.95 7.96
C PHE A 35 4.96 -5.45 9.24
N PRO A 36 5.20 -4.13 9.36
CA PRO A 36 5.85 -3.55 10.53
C PRO A 36 4.91 -3.57 11.75
N ARG A 37 5.27 -4.35 12.78
CA ARG A 37 4.43 -4.59 13.97
C ARG A 37 3.93 -3.33 14.68
N LEU A 38 4.73 -2.26 14.71
CA LEU A 38 4.37 -1.01 15.38
C LEU A 38 3.46 -0.10 14.54
N PHE A 39 3.35 -0.37 13.24
CA PHE A 39 2.64 0.46 12.28
C PHE A 39 1.52 -0.30 11.55
N THR A 40 1.18 -1.50 12.02
CA THR A 40 0.14 -2.34 11.42
C THR A 40 -0.82 -2.85 12.49
N CYS A 41 -2.09 -2.90 12.16
CA CYS A 41 -3.16 -3.48 12.97
C CYS A 41 -4.17 -4.20 12.04
N PRO A 42 -5.17 -4.92 12.56
CA PRO A 42 -6.25 -5.43 11.73
C PRO A 42 -7.01 -4.30 11.03
N THR A 43 -7.56 -4.57 9.85
CA THR A 43 -8.50 -3.66 9.17
C THR A 43 -9.72 -3.46 10.07
N LEU A 44 -10.08 -2.20 10.32
CA LEU A 44 -11.17 -1.83 11.22
C LEU A 44 -12.16 -0.93 10.51
N GLU A 45 -13.44 -1.27 10.63
CA GLU A 45 -14.55 -0.46 10.14
C GLU A 45 -15.52 -0.21 11.30
N THR A 46 -15.64 1.05 11.71
CA THR A 46 -16.57 1.48 12.78
C THR A 46 -17.42 2.64 12.29
N THR A 47 -18.43 3.03 13.07
CA THR A 47 -19.31 4.16 12.73
C THR A 47 -18.60 5.50 12.64
N ASN A 48 -17.47 5.67 13.35
CA ASN A 48 -16.80 6.97 13.51
C ASN A 48 -15.37 7.02 12.94
N PHE A 49 -14.73 5.87 12.74
CA PHE A 49 -13.40 5.81 12.14
C PHE A 49 -13.20 4.49 11.39
N LYS A 50 -12.30 4.51 10.41
CA LYS A 50 -11.85 3.33 9.68
C LYS A 50 -10.33 3.30 9.67
N VAL A 51 -9.77 2.09 9.72
CA VAL A 51 -8.35 1.85 9.49
C VAL A 51 -8.24 0.85 8.36
N GLU A 52 -7.73 1.31 7.22
CA GLU A 52 -7.60 0.55 5.98
C GLU A 52 -6.14 0.49 5.56
N PHE A 53 -5.78 -0.58 4.86
CA PHE A 53 -4.43 -0.80 4.37
C PHE A 53 -4.49 -1.00 2.86
N GLU A 54 -3.53 -0.44 2.14
CA GLU A 54 -3.39 -0.59 0.70
C GLU A 54 -1.91 -0.84 0.38
N VAL A 55 -1.65 -1.62 -0.66
CA VAL A 55 -0.33 -1.72 -1.28
C VAL A 55 -0.34 -0.85 -2.51
N ASN A 56 0.60 0.08 -2.58
CA ASN A 56 0.86 0.86 -3.78
C ASN A 56 2.01 0.23 -4.56
N ILE A 57 1.74 -0.29 -5.75
CA ILE A 57 2.79 -0.72 -6.69
C ILE A 57 3.16 0.49 -7.52
N VAL A 58 4.44 0.87 -7.48
CA VAL A 58 4.99 2.01 -8.24
C VAL A 58 6.03 1.51 -9.23
N VAL A 59 5.88 1.92 -10.49
CA VAL A 59 6.89 1.75 -11.54
C VAL A 59 7.31 3.13 -12.01
N LEU A 60 8.58 3.45 -11.80
CA LEU A 60 9.21 4.65 -12.32
C LEU A 60 9.88 4.32 -13.66
N LEU A 61 9.41 4.96 -14.72
CA LEU A 61 9.99 4.87 -16.05
C LEU A 61 11.15 5.86 -16.21
N HIS A 62 11.99 5.66 -17.22
CA HIS A 62 13.22 6.44 -17.43
C HIS A 62 12.98 7.94 -17.68
N ASP A 63 11.79 8.31 -18.15
CA ASP A 63 11.34 9.67 -18.40
C ASP A 63 10.57 10.27 -17.22
N ASP A 64 10.84 9.80 -16.01
CA ASP A 64 10.19 10.17 -14.75
C ASP A 64 8.67 9.93 -14.72
N HIS A 65 8.13 9.16 -15.68
CA HIS A 65 6.72 8.80 -15.66
C HIS A 65 6.47 7.75 -14.59
N LEU A 66 5.50 8.03 -13.73
CA LEU A 66 5.05 7.15 -12.66
C LEU A 66 3.81 6.40 -13.09
N ILE A 67 3.90 5.07 -13.08
CA ILE A 67 2.73 4.20 -13.14
C ILE A 67 2.50 3.69 -11.72
N THR A 68 1.30 3.90 -11.20
CA THR A 68 0.94 3.54 -9.83
C THR A 68 -0.40 2.83 -9.82
N GLU A 69 -0.49 1.76 -9.02
CA GLU A 69 -1.72 1.03 -8.80
C GLU A 69 -1.86 0.70 -7.31
N ASN A 70 -3.04 0.98 -6.75
CA ASN A 70 -3.36 0.73 -5.35
C ASN A 70 -4.24 -0.51 -5.22
N PHE A 71 -3.82 -1.45 -4.38
CA PHE A 71 -4.55 -2.67 -4.09
C PHE A 71 -4.99 -2.69 -2.62
N PRO A 72 -6.29 -2.81 -2.32
CA PRO A 72 -6.76 -2.87 -0.95
C PRO A 72 -6.34 -4.17 -0.26
N LEU A 73 -5.91 -4.06 1.00
CA LEU A 73 -5.58 -5.17 1.87
C LEU A 73 -6.54 -5.27 3.05
N LYS A 74 -6.98 -6.49 3.33
CA LYS A 74 -7.73 -6.82 4.54
C LYS A 74 -6.82 -7.56 5.51
N LEU A 75 -6.44 -6.88 6.60
CA LEU A 75 -5.59 -7.45 7.64
C LEU A 75 -6.45 -8.00 8.78
N CYS A 76 -6.14 -9.21 9.22
CA CYS A 76 -6.83 -9.88 10.32
C CYS A 76 -5.81 -10.30 11.38
N ARG A 77 -6.21 -10.28 12.66
CA ARG A 77 -5.44 -10.91 13.74
C ARG A 77 -5.71 -12.42 13.70
N MET A 78 -4.66 -13.22 13.61
CA MET A 78 -4.74 -14.67 13.80
C MET A 78 -4.81 -15.03 15.29
#